data_AF-A0A2N1UZG3-F1
#
_entry.id   AF-A0A2N1UZG3-F1
#
_cell.length_a   1.000
_cell.length_b   1.000
_cell.length_c   1.000
_cell.angle_alpha   90.00
_cell.angle_beta   90.00
_cell.angle_gamma   90.00
#
_symmetry.space_group_name_H-M   'P 1'
#
loop_
_entity.id
_entity.type
_entity.pdbx_description
1 polymer ?
#
loop_
_entity_poly.entity_id
_entity_poly.type
_entity_poly.pdbx_seq_one_letter_code
_entity_poly.pdbx_strand_id
1 'polypeptide(L)'
;MKKILLLLICFGAIITSCDKLPTHPEKDDKSDVSLIAVVVDPPDEPAECELTNTDWESFTNDVKALFTDEEIALIEEALGEPISCSLLHCFEDNFNNHGGFVSCMAHWTNTLKKAKVISGKEKGIIMNISARSNIGK
;
A
#
# COMPACT_ATOMS: atom_id res chain seq x y z
N MET A 1 -18.67 10.91 40.19
CA MET A 1 -19.63 11.69 39.39
C MET A 1 -19.31 13.17 39.50
N LYS A 2 -18.63 13.77 38.52
CA LYS A 2 -18.52 15.22 38.34
C LYS A 2 -18.58 15.50 36.84
N LYS A 3 -19.75 15.96 36.40
CA LYS A 3 -20.02 16.45 35.06
C LYS A 3 -19.38 17.84 34.97
N ILE A 4 -18.46 18.05 34.03
CA ILE A 4 -18.09 19.41 33.61
C ILE A 4 -18.61 19.55 32.18
N LEU A 5 -19.73 20.28 32.14
CA LEU A 5 -20.45 20.77 30.99
C LEU A 5 -19.98 22.22 30.77
N LEU A 6 -19.34 22.50 29.64
CA LEU A 6 -19.19 23.84 29.05
C LEU A 6 -18.64 23.63 27.64
N LEU A 7 -19.05 24.32 26.58
CA LEU A 7 -20.25 25.07 26.25
C LEU A 7 -20.07 25.32 24.73
N LEU A 8 -21.14 25.16 23.97
CA LEU A 8 -21.22 25.43 22.53
C LEU A 8 -20.72 26.83 22.17
N ILE A 9 -19.90 26.92 21.12
CA ILE A 9 -19.92 28.07 20.20
C ILE A 9 -20.07 27.53 18.78
N CYS A 10 -21.26 27.75 18.23
CA CYS A 10 -21.61 27.63 16.82
C CYS A 10 -21.01 28.78 16.00
N PHE A 11 -21.09 28.64 14.68
CA PHE A 11 -20.90 29.58 13.55
C PHE A 11 -19.81 29.00 12.63
N GLY A 12 -20.08 28.36 11.50
CA GLY A 12 -21.16 28.61 10.54
C GLY A 12 -20.56 29.34 9.35
N ALA A 13 -20.17 28.61 8.32
CA ALA A 13 -19.98 29.12 6.95
C ALA A 13 -20.00 27.95 5.97
N ILE A 14 -21.21 27.60 5.55
CA ILE A 14 -21.48 26.88 4.30
C ILE A 14 -21.18 27.89 3.19
N ILE A 15 -20.22 27.60 2.32
CA ILE A 15 -20.13 28.23 1.01
C ILE A 15 -20.10 27.14 -0.05
N THR A 16 -21.30 26.85 -0.50
CA THR A 16 -21.68 26.32 -1.80
C THR A 16 -21.00 27.15 -2.90
N SER A 17 -20.31 26.51 -3.83
CA SER A 17 -19.96 27.14 -5.11
C SER A 17 -20.03 26.10 -6.22
N CYS A 18 -21.27 25.82 -6.64
CA CYS A 18 -21.57 25.36 -7.99
C CYS A 18 -22.06 26.59 -8.77
N ASP A 19 -21.47 26.79 -9.96
CA ASP A 19 -21.94 27.59 -11.11
C ASP A 19 -20.66 28.06 -11.86
N LYS A 20 -20.50 28.01 -13.17
CA LYS A 20 -21.42 27.88 -14.29
C LYS A 20 -20.59 27.57 -15.54
N LEU A 21 -21.13 26.76 -16.45
CA LEU A 21 -20.73 26.74 -17.86
C LEU A 21 -20.96 28.13 -18.51
N PRO A 22 -20.20 28.43 -19.57
CA PRO A 22 -20.78 29.00 -20.78
C PRO A 22 -20.53 28.11 -22.01
N THR A 23 -21.60 27.97 -22.78
CA THR A 23 -21.74 27.30 -24.07
C THR A 23 -21.29 28.17 -25.26
N HIS A 24 -20.48 27.58 -26.17
CA HIS A 24 -20.43 27.66 -27.66
C HIS A 24 -20.46 29.04 -28.41
N PRO A 25 -20.00 29.17 -29.68
CA PRO A 25 -19.93 28.14 -30.73
C PRO A 25 -18.67 28.12 -31.65
N GLU A 26 -18.65 27.06 -32.47
CA GLU A 26 -18.12 26.98 -33.85
C GLU A 26 -16.60 27.00 -34.11
N LYS A 27 -16.10 25.86 -34.61
CA LYS A 27 -15.71 25.76 -36.03
C LYS A 27 -15.57 24.29 -36.42
N ASP A 28 -16.33 23.91 -37.43
CA ASP A 28 -16.12 22.71 -38.23
C ASP A 28 -14.69 22.75 -38.79
N ASP A 29 -13.88 21.75 -38.43
CA ASP A 29 -12.77 21.34 -39.28
C ASP A 29 -12.76 19.82 -39.38
N LYS A 30 -12.69 19.36 -40.63
CA LYS A 30 -12.69 17.95 -41.00
C LYS A 30 -11.36 17.36 -40.53
N SER A 31 -11.37 16.68 -39.40
CA SER A 31 -10.29 15.79 -38.99
C SER A 31 -10.72 14.37 -39.27
N ASP A 32 -10.03 13.73 -40.21
CA ASP A 32 -10.15 12.31 -40.51
C ASP A 32 -10.19 11.49 -39.22
N VAL A 33 -11.18 10.61 -39.11
CA VAL A 33 -11.23 9.58 -38.06
C VAL A 33 -10.11 8.59 -38.37
N SER A 34 -8.91 8.93 -37.92
CA SER A 34 -7.86 7.95 -37.70
C SER A 34 -8.38 7.03 -36.61
N LEU A 35 -8.68 5.80 -37.00
CA LEU A 35 -8.91 4.70 -36.09
C LEU A 35 -7.61 4.54 -35.28
N ILE A 36 -7.52 5.23 -34.14
CA ILE A 36 -6.46 4.98 -33.18
C ILE A 36 -6.70 3.55 -32.72
N ALA A 37 -5.90 2.62 -33.25
CA ALA A 37 -5.73 1.33 -32.65
C ALA A 37 -5.30 1.61 -31.20
N VAL A 38 -6.19 1.38 -30.26
CA VAL A 38 -5.81 1.19 -28.87
C VAL A 38 -4.92 -0.04 -28.91
N VAL A 39 -3.61 0.18 -29.00
CA VAL A 39 -2.64 -0.82 -28.64
C VAL A 39 -2.95 -1.07 -27.17
N VAL A 40 -3.66 -2.16 -26.92
CA VAL A 40 -3.75 -2.76 -25.60
C VAL A 40 -2.30 -3.04 -25.25
N ASP A 41 -1.77 -2.30 -24.28
CA ASP A 41 -0.43 -2.54 -23.75
C ASP A 41 -0.30 -4.05 -23.45
N PRO A 42 0.83 -4.68 -23.82
CA PRO A 42 1.07 -6.07 -23.45
C PRO A 42 0.99 -6.19 -21.91
N PRO A 43 0.20 -7.13 -21.37
CA PRO A 43 0.14 -7.33 -19.94
C PRO A 43 1.48 -7.90 -19.43
N ASP A 44 1.91 -7.33 -18.31
CA ASP A 44 2.85 -7.84 -17.31
C ASP A 44 4.34 -7.90 -17.69
N GLU A 45 5.03 -6.76 -17.55
CA GLU A 45 6.39 -6.82 -16.98
C GLU A 45 6.26 -7.28 -15.52
N PRO A 46 6.96 -8.35 -15.09
CA PRO A 46 6.90 -8.80 -13.71
C PRO A 46 7.40 -7.70 -12.78
N ALA A 47 6.62 -7.42 -11.75
CA ALA A 47 6.86 -6.34 -10.80
C ALA A 47 8.32 -6.34 -10.29
N GLU A 48 8.94 -5.16 -10.38
CA GLU A 48 10.34 -4.80 -10.11
C GLU A 48 10.82 -4.99 -8.65
N CYS A 49 10.29 -5.97 -7.91
CA CYS A 49 10.50 -6.11 -6.46
C CYS A 49 11.44 -7.27 -6.10
N GLU A 50 12.27 -7.70 -7.05
CA GLU A 50 13.30 -8.71 -6.83
C GLU A 50 14.62 -8.03 -6.46
N LEU A 51 15.04 -8.18 -5.19
CA LEU A 51 16.40 -7.87 -4.78
C LEU A 51 17.27 -9.12 -4.88
N THR A 52 18.45 -8.95 -5.48
CA THR A 52 19.51 -9.98 -5.48
C THR A 52 20.31 -9.91 -4.17
N ASN A 53 19.64 -10.21 -3.05
CA ASN A 53 20.25 -10.29 -1.73
C ASN A 53 19.77 -11.59 -1.03
N THR A 54 20.72 -12.44 -0.62
CA THR A 54 20.42 -13.74 -0.02
C THR A 54 19.68 -13.64 1.31
N ASP A 55 19.98 -12.62 2.13
CA ASP A 55 19.24 -12.39 3.38
C ASP A 55 17.81 -11.91 3.11
N TRP A 56 17.63 -11.12 2.04
CA TRP A 56 16.31 -10.65 1.61
C TRP A 56 15.42 -11.79 1.10
N GLU A 57 15.97 -12.63 0.23
CA GLU A 57 15.26 -13.77 -0.34
C GLU A 57 14.84 -14.75 0.77
N SER A 58 15.78 -15.09 1.67
CA SER A 58 15.47 -15.94 2.82
C SER A 58 14.37 -15.33 3.70
N PHE A 59 14.46 -14.03 4.01
CA PHE A 59 13.45 -13.34 4.82
C PHE A 59 12.07 -13.35 4.15
N THR A 60 12.01 -13.02 2.86
CA THR A 60 10.74 -12.94 2.12
C THR A 60 10.10 -14.33 2.01
N ASN A 61 10.90 -15.37 1.80
CA ASN A 61 10.43 -16.75 1.78
C ASN A 61 9.89 -17.20 3.15
N ASP A 62 10.58 -16.86 4.24
CA ASP A 62 10.12 -17.16 5.60
C ASP A 62 8.77 -16.49 5.91
N VAL A 63 8.56 -15.25 5.44
CA VAL A 63 7.29 -14.54 5.60
C VAL A 63 6.20 -15.16 4.74
N LYS A 64 6.47 -15.43 3.46
CA LYS A 64 5.48 -16.03 2.52
C LYS A 64 5.07 -17.44 2.96
N ALA A 65 5.98 -18.22 3.52
CA ALA A 65 5.71 -19.58 4.01
C ALA A 65 4.71 -19.64 5.18
N LEU A 66 4.36 -18.50 5.79
CA LEU A 66 3.31 -18.44 6.81
C LEU A 66 1.90 -18.52 6.23
N PHE A 67 1.77 -18.32 4.92
CA PHE A 67 0.50 -18.15 4.24
C PHE A 67 0.35 -19.18 3.13
N THR A 68 -0.87 -19.61 2.91
CA THR A 68 -1.27 -20.34 1.70
C THR A 68 -1.32 -19.40 0.49
N ASP A 69 -1.30 -19.94 -0.72
CA ASP A 69 -1.42 -19.13 -1.94
C ASP A 69 -2.72 -18.30 -1.98
N GLU A 70 -3.82 -18.83 -1.41
CA GLU A 70 -5.09 -18.11 -1.26
C GLU A 70 -4.97 -16.94 -0.29
N GLU A 71 -4.31 -17.12 0.85
CA GLU A 71 -4.05 -16.04 1.82
C GLU A 71 -3.10 -14.98 1.26
N ILE A 72 -2.09 -15.38 0.49
CA ILE A 72 -1.20 -14.45 -0.21
C ILE A 72 -2.00 -13.57 -1.16
N ALA A 73 -2.89 -14.16 -1.98
CA ALA A 73 -3.74 -13.39 -2.90
C ALA A 73 -4.61 -12.36 -2.16
N LEU A 74 -5.19 -12.73 -1.00
CA LEU A 74 -5.97 -11.80 -0.17
C LEU A 74 -5.11 -10.68 0.43
N ILE A 75 -3.88 -10.99 0.83
CA ILE A 75 -2.93 -9.98 1.33
C ILE A 75 -2.57 -9.00 0.21
N GLU A 76 -2.24 -9.51 -0.98
CA GLU A 76 -1.83 -8.68 -2.12
C GLU A 76 -2.99 -7.83 -2.64
N GLU A 77 -4.23 -8.35 -2.64
CA GLU A 77 -5.43 -7.55 -2.91
C GLU A 77 -5.59 -6.41 -1.89
N ALA A 78 -5.38 -6.69 -0.61
CA ALA A 78 -5.50 -5.68 0.45
C ALA A 78 -4.38 -4.63 0.43
N LEU A 79 -3.20 -5.00 -0.04
CA LEU A 79 -2.05 -4.10 -0.23
C LEU A 79 -2.16 -3.31 -1.54
N GLY A 80 -2.82 -3.87 -2.55
CA GLY A 80 -2.82 -3.35 -3.92
C GLY A 80 -1.51 -3.61 -4.68
N GLU A 81 -0.65 -4.47 -4.13
CA GLU A 81 0.68 -4.79 -4.65
C GLU A 81 1.18 -6.16 -4.13
N PRO A 82 2.17 -6.79 -4.79
CA PRO A 82 2.79 -8.00 -4.28
C PRO A 82 3.41 -7.82 -2.89
N ILE A 83 3.38 -8.86 -2.06
CA ILE A 83 3.96 -8.81 -0.70
C ILE A 83 5.43 -8.39 -0.73
N SER A 84 6.19 -8.89 -1.70
CA SER A 84 7.61 -8.55 -1.86
C SER A 84 7.84 -7.05 -2.09
N CYS A 85 6.97 -6.38 -2.84
CA CYS A 85 7.05 -4.93 -3.08
C CYS A 85 6.77 -4.15 -1.80
N SER A 86 5.70 -4.52 -1.11
CA SER A 86 5.31 -3.85 0.14
C SER A 86 6.39 -3.98 1.23
N LEU A 87 7.02 -5.15 1.31
CA LEU A 87 8.14 -5.38 2.22
C LEU A 87 9.40 -4.62 1.79
N LEU A 88 9.65 -4.51 0.48
CA LEU A 88 10.85 -3.88 -0.07
C LEU A 88 10.99 -2.42 0.41
N HIS A 89 9.88 -1.69 0.52
CA HIS A 89 9.88 -0.36 1.10
C HIS A 89 10.47 -0.33 2.52
N CYS A 90 10.15 -1.33 3.36
CA CYS A 90 10.75 -1.40 4.69
C CYS A 90 12.27 -1.64 4.65
N PHE A 91 12.77 -2.35 3.63
CA PHE A 91 14.19 -2.58 3.45
C PHE A 91 14.92 -1.34 2.93
N GLU A 92 14.44 -0.74 1.84
CA GLU A 92 15.10 0.38 1.16
C GLU A 92 15.21 1.60 2.06
N ASP A 93 14.13 1.96 2.76
CA ASP A 93 14.09 3.11 3.67
C ASP A 93 14.96 2.92 4.92
N ASN A 94 15.34 1.68 5.24
CA ASN A 94 16.06 1.33 6.46
C ASN A 94 17.31 0.50 6.19
N PHE A 95 17.91 0.66 5.01
CA PHE A 95 19.16 0.01 4.66
C PHE A 95 20.23 0.37 5.71
N ASN A 96 20.83 -0.65 6.35
CA ASN A 96 21.75 -0.53 7.51
C ASN A 96 21.14 0.01 8.82
N ASN A 97 19.82 -0.01 8.98
CA ASN A 97 19.15 0.33 10.22
C ASN A 97 18.17 -0.77 10.63
N HIS A 98 18.67 -1.80 11.31
CA HIS A 98 17.87 -2.94 11.77
C HIS A 98 16.68 -2.51 12.64
N GLY A 99 16.87 -1.54 13.54
CA GLY A 99 15.79 -1.02 14.38
C GLY A 99 14.69 -0.33 13.56
N GLY A 100 15.07 0.45 12.54
CA GLY A 100 14.17 1.07 11.59
C GLY A 100 13.38 0.04 10.78
N PHE A 101 14.06 -0.97 10.26
CA PHE A 101 13.44 -2.08 9.53
C PHE A 101 12.38 -2.81 10.39
N VAL A 102 12.75 -3.22 11.62
CA VAL A 102 11.82 -3.90 12.54
C VAL A 102 10.64 -2.99 12.89
N SER A 103 10.86 -1.68 13.05
CA SER A 103 9.78 -0.71 13.29
C SER A 103 8.83 -0.60 12.08
N CYS A 104 9.37 -0.55 10.85
CA CYS A 104 8.58 -0.54 9.64
C CYS A 104 7.71 -1.80 9.51
N MET A 105 8.28 -2.98 9.77
CA MET A 105 7.54 -4.25 9.81
C MET A 105 6.42 -4.25 10.86
N ALA A 106 6.62 -3.57 11.99
CA ALA A 106 5.57 -3.41 12.99
C ALA A 106 4.40 -2.57 12.47
N HIS A 107 4.67 -1.50 11.71
CA HIS A 107 3.63 -0.71 11.07
C HIS A 107 2.89 -1.51 9.99
N TRP A 108 3.64 -2.18 9.11
CA TRP A 108 3.09 -3.02 8.04
C TRP A 108 2.14 -4.10 8.59
N THR A 109 2.61 -4.91 9.55
CA THR A 109 1.77 -5.97 10.17
C THR A 109 0.59 -5.41 10.97
N ASN A 110 0.71 -4.21 11.56
CA ASN A 110 -0.42 -3.57 12.24
C ASN A 110 -1.52 -3.16 11.25
N THR A 111 -1.14 -2.64 10.08
CA THR A 111 -2.07 -2.28 9.01
C THR A 111 -2.84 -3.52 8.54
N LEU A 112 -2.14 -4.60 8.22
CA LEU A 112 -2.77 -5.86 7.79
C LEU A 112 -3.68 -6.46 8.86
N LYS A 113 -3.26 -6.45 10.13
CA LYS A 113 -4.09 -6.92 11.24
C LYS A 113 -5.34 -6.05 11.41
N LYS A 114 -5.22 -4.73 11.24
CA LYS A 114 -6.37 -3.80 11.33
C LYS A 114 -7.35 -4.03 10.18
N ALA A 115 -6.84 -4.33 8.99
CA ALA A 115 -7.63 -4.75 7.83
C ALA A 115 -8.23 -6.16 7.97
N LYS A 116 -7.88 -6.89 9.04
CA LYS A 116 -8.29 -8.29 9.32
C LYS A 116 -7.82 -9.29 8.27
N VAL A 117 -6.74 -8.96 7.57
CA VAL A 117 -6.09 -9.83 6.58
C VAL A 117 -5.22 -10.87 7.29
N ILE A 118 -4.54 -10.45 8.35
CA ILE A 118 -3.73 -11.36 9.19
C ILE A 118 -4.24 -11.37 10.64
N SER A 119 -4.01 -12.49 11.32
CA SER A 119 -4.30 -12.66 12.74
C SER A 119 -3.24 -12.00 13.63
N GLY A 120 -3.58 -11.84 14.92
CA GLY A 120 -2.61 -11.41 15.92
C GLY A 120 -1.44 -12.39 16.10
N LYS A 121 -1.67 -13.68 15.81
CA LYS A 121 -0.66 -14.73 15.88
C LYS A 121 0.32 -14.63 14.71
N GLU A 122 -0.17 -14.50 13.47
CA GLU A 122 0.68 -14.27 12.28
C GLU A 122 1.52 -13.02 12.45
N LYS A 123 0.92 -11.90 12.91
CA LYS A 123 1.68 -10.70 13.26
C LYS A 123 2.86 -11.03 14.20
N GLY A 124 2.61 -11.78 15.27
CA GLY A 124 3.64 -12.13 16.24
C GLY A 124 4.78 -12.93 15.61
N ILE A 125 4.46 -13.86 14.71
CA ILE A 125 5.45 -14.68 14.00
C ILE A 125 6.28 -13.81 13.04
N ILE A 126 5.64 -12.97 12.24
CA ILE A 126 6.33 -12.06 11.31
C ILE A 126 7.28 -11.14 12.07
N MET A 127 6.83 -10.55 13.18
CA MET A 127 7.68 -9.69 14.01
C MET A 127 8.90 -10.44 14.58
N ASN A 128 8.73 -11.71 14.95
CA ASN A 128 9.84 -12.54 15.40
C ASN A 128 10.82 -12.88 14.25
N ILE A 129 10.32 -13.13 13.02
CA ILE A 129 11.16 -13.30 11.83
C ILE A 129 11.96 -12.02 11.56
N SER A 130 11.29 -10.86 11.53
CA SER A 130 11.93 -9.56 11.29
C SER A 130 13.00 -9.23 12.34
N ALA A 131 12.75 -9.48 13.62
CA ALA A 131 13.71 -9.21 14.69
C ALA A 131 14.94 -10.14 14.63
N ARG A 132 14.81 -11.30 14.01
CA ARG A 132 15.88 -12.30 13.90
C ARG A 132 16.66 -12.20 12.60
N SER A 133 16.12 -11.52 11.58
CA SER A 133 16.77 -11.39 10.27
C SER A 133 18.09 -10.62 10.35
N ASN A 134 18.92 -10.76 9.31
CA ASN A 134 20.15 -9.97 9.16
C ASN A 134 19.92 -8.64 8.44
N ILE A 135 18.67 -8.29 8.12
CA ILE A 135 18.35 -7.08 7.39
C ILE A 135 18.72 -5.85 8.22
N GLY A 136 19.52 -4.96 7.62
CA GLY A 136 19.92 -3.69 8.23
C GLY A 136 20.94 -3.80 9.37
N LYS A 137 21.63 -4.94 9.50
CA LYS A 137 22.76 -5.14 10.43
C LYS A 137 24.09 -4.91 9.72
#